data_AF-S2W0D2-F1
#
_entry.id   AF-S2W0D2-F1
#
_cell.length_a   1.000
_cell.length_b   1.000
_cell.length_c   1.000
_cell.angle_alpha   90.00
_cell.angle_beta   90.00
_cell.angle_gamma   90.00
#
_symmetry.space_group_name_H-M   'P 1'
#
loop_
_entity.id
_entity.type
_entity.pdbx_description
1 polymer ?
#
loop_
_entity_poly.entity_id
_entity_poly.type
_entity_poly.pdbx_seq_one_letter_code
_entity_poly.pdbx_strand_id
1 'polypeptide(L)'
;MSAQKDLLAPARVASYLGQGDNTTILSLAEEHIRVATTLVKAYTRGAGFSEDGNPCPDLADVIISITARRLPNPQGLRQESLASEQVTYGPQGFTLAELAVLNLYRKRAI
;
A
#
# COMPACT_ATOMS: atom_id res chain seq x y z
N MET A 1 -19.61 10.58 -8.51
CA MET A 1 -18.14 10.77 -8.53
C MET A 1 -17.50 11.01 -7.14
N SER A 2 -18.23 10.93 -6.00
CA SER A 2 -17.67 11.28 -4.68
C SER A 2 -17.15 10.11 -3.81
N ALA A 3 -17.56 8.87 -4.08
CA ALA A 3 -17.26 7.74 -3.17
C ALA A 3 -15.90 7.07 -3.42
N GLN A 4 -15.37 7.12 -4.65
CA GLN A 4 -14.16 6.36 -5.03
C GLN A 4 -12.85 7.10 -4.71
N LYS A 5 -12.89 8.44 -4.63
CA LYS A 5 -11.75 9.28 -4.25
C LYS A 5 -11.36 9.10 -2.77
N ASP A 6 -12.28 8.58 -1.95
CA ASP A 6 -12.09 8.39 -0.50
C ASP A 6 -11.37 7.07 -0.16
N LEU A 7 -11.32 6.12 -1.10
CA LEU A 7 -10.72 4.79 -0.87
C LEU A 7 -9.20 4.84 -0.68
N LEU A 8 -8.52 5.86 -1.21
CA LEU A 8 -7.08 6.07 -1.09
C LEU A 8 -6.73 7.28 -0.20
N ALA A 9 -7.63 7.67 0.72
CA ALA A 9 -7.34 8.80 1.60
C ALA A 9 -6.16 8.48 2.57
N PRO A 10 -5.19 9.39 2.76
CA PRO A 10 -4.12 9.22 3.75
C PRO A 10 -4.64 8.97 5.17
N ALA A 11 -5.81 9.52 5.49
CA ALA A 11 -6.50 9.28 6.77
C ALA A 11 -6.84 7.79 7.00
N ARG A 12 -7.09 7.00 5.96
CA ARG A 12 -7.29 5.54 6.09
C ARG A 12 -6.01 4.84 6.54
N VAL A 13 -4.85 5.28 6.03
CA VAL A 13 -3.55 4.74 6.45
C VAL A 13 -3.27 5.12 7.91
N ALA A 14 -3.48 6.38 8.27
CA ALA A 14 -3.31 6.84 9.65
C ALA A 14 -4.23 6.09 10.62
N SER A 15 -5.50 5.90 10.24
CA SER A 15 -6.46 5.10 11.01
C SER A 15 -6.05 3.62 11.13
N TYR A 16 -5.55 3.02 10.05
CA TYR A 16 -5.05 1.64 10.05
C TYR A 16 -3.87 1.46 11.00
N LEU A 17 -3.00 2.46 11.11
CA LEU A 17 -1.88 2.48 12.05
C LEU A 17 -2.28 2.86 13.49
N GLY A 18 -3.54 3.20 13.74
CA GLY A 18 -4.01 3.69 15.05
C GLY A 18 -3.50 5.10 15.39
N GLN A 19 -3.14 5.90 14.38
CA GLN A 19 -2.47 7.20 14.49
C GLN A 19 -3.27 8.32 13.78
N GLY A 20 -4.61 8.25 13.83
CA GLY A 20 -5.56 8.94 12.95
C GLY A 20 -5.27 10.41 12.61
N ASP A 21 -4.82 11.21 13.57
CA ASP A 21 -4.61 12.66 13.41
C ASP A 21 -3.13 13.08 13.27
N ASN A 22 -2.21 12.12 13.11
CA ASN A 22 -0.79 12.42 12.98
C ASN A 22 -0.47 13.02 11.60
N THR A 23 -0.28 14.33 11.55
CA THR A 23 -0.05 15.11 10.32
C THR A 23 1.18 14.67 9.54
N THR A 24 2.24 14.22 10.22
CA THR A 24 3.44 13.67 9.57
C THR A 24 3.12 12.37 8.82
N ILE A 25 2.31 11.49 9.43
CA ILE A 25 1.87 10.24 8.79
C ILE A 25 0.97 10.52 7.60
N LEU A 26 0.08 11.51 7.69
CA LEU A 26 -0.79 11.89 6.58
C LEU A 26 0.01 12.34 5.35
N SER A 27 1.03 13.19 5.55
CA SER A 27 1.90 13.67 4.47
C SER A 27 2.68 12.52 3.82
N LEU A 28 3.34 11.68 4.63
CA LEU A 28 4.10 10.54 4.13
C LEU A 28 3.19 9.52 3.43
N ALA A 29 2.04 9.20 4.01
CA ALA A 29 1.09 8.26 3.44
C ALA A 29 0.66 8.69 2.03
N GLU A 30 0.45 9.98 1.79
CA GLU A 30 0.08 10.48 0.47
C GLU A 30 1.12 10.14 -0.61
N GLU A 31 2.40 10.32 -0.30
CA GLU A 31 3.48 9.98 -1.23
C GLU A 31 3.60 8.47 -1.45
N HIS A 32 3.55 7.69 -0.37
CA HIS A 32 3.63 6.24 -0.45
C HIS A 32 2.43 5.62 -1.20
N ILE A 33 1.23 6.18 -1.06
CA ILE A 33 0.03 5.75 -1.80
C ILE A 33 0.25 5.87 -3.31
N ARG A 34 0.85 6.97 -3.79
CA ARG A 34 1.13 7.16 -5.23
C ARG A 34 2.07 6.09 -5.77
N VAL A 35 3.13 5.77 -5.01
CA VAL A 35 4.10 4.73 -5.39
C VAL A 35 3.44 3.35 -5.37
N ALA A 36 2.71 3.02 -4.29
CA ALA A 36 2.01 1.75 -4.15
C ALA A 36 0.96 1.55 -5.26
N THR A 37 0.24 2.61 -5.63
CA THR A 37 -0.73 2.59 -6.75
C THR A 37 -0.04 2.25 -8.06
N THR A 38 1.13 2.84 -8.33
CA THR A 38 1.91 2.55 -9.53
C THR A 38 2.34 1.08 -9.58
N LEU A 39 2.81 0.53 -8.46
CA LEU A 39 3.23 -0.87 -8.36
C LEU A 39 2.05 -1.84 -8.60
N VAL A 40 0.91 -1.58 -7.96
CA VAL A 40 -0.30 -2.40 -8.11
C VAL A 40 -0.82 -2.32 -9.54
N LYS A 41 -0.92 -1.13 -10.13
CA LYS A 41 -1.36 -0.93 -11.51
C LYS A 41 -0.44 -1.63 -12.52
N ALA A 42 0.87 -1.58 -12.30
CA ALA A 42 1.84 -2.31 -13.12
C ALA A 42 1.66 -3.83 -13.01
N TYR A 43 1.44 -4.34 -11.79
CA TYR A 43 1.23 -5.77 -11.55
C TYR A 43 -0.04 -6.31 -12.23
N THR A 44 -1.16 -5.59 -12.10
CA THR A 44 -2.44 -6.01 -12.69
C THR A 44 -2.58 -5.62 -14.17
N ARG A 45 -1.58 -4.91 -14.73
CA ARG A 45 -1.63 -4.33 -16.09
C ARG A 45 -2.84 -3.42 -16.30
N GLY A 46 -3.20 -2.65 -15.28
CA GLY A 46 -4.35 -1.76 -15.26
C GLY A 46 -5.70 -2.45 -15.04
N ALA A 47 -5.77 -3.78 -14.93
CA ALA A 47 -7.01 -4.45 -14.55
C ALA A 47 -7.42 -4.10 -13.12
N GLY A 48 -8.71 -3.86 -12.90
CA GLY A 48 -9.26 -3.39 -11.63
C GLY A 48 -9.13 -1.88 -11.39
N PHE A 49 -8.69 -1.11 -12.39
CA PHE A 49 -8.69 0.36 -12.37
C PHE A 49 -9.75 0.92 -13.32
N SER A 50 -10.37 2.04 -12.93
CA SER A 50 -11.28 2.81 -13.79
C SER A 50 -10.49 3.58 -14.87
N GLU A 51 -11.20 4.16 -15.85
CA GLU A 51 -10.59 5.02 -16.88
C GLU A 51 -9.86 6.24 -16.27
N ASP A 52 -10.44 6.83 -15.22
CA ASP A 52 -9.82 7.91 -14.44
C ASP A 52 -8.60 7.46 -13.61
N GLY A 53 -8.26 6.16 -13.63
CA GLY A 53 -7.13 5.59 -12.91
C GLY A 53 -7.40 5.27 -11.44
N ASN A 54 -8.65 5.24 -11.00
CA ASN A 54 -9.01 4.89 -9.62
C ASN A 54 -9.09 3.37 -9.45
N PRO A 55 -8.50 2.77 -8.39
CA PRO A 55 -8.63 1.35 -8.13
C PRO A 55 -10.06 0.97 -7.70
N CYS A 56 -10.42 -0.30 -7.88
CA CYS A 56 -11.55 -0.91 -7.20
C CYS A 56 -11.29 -1.06 -5.69
N PRO A 57 -12.32 -1.30 -4.86
CA PRO A 57 -12.18 -1.40 -3.40
C PRO A 57 -11.09 -2.40 -2.95
N ASP A 58 -11.07 -3.61 -3.55
CA ASP A 58 -10.10 -4.65 -3.18
C ASP A 58 -8.65 -4.19 -3.42
N LEU A 59 -8.38 -3.54 -4.56
CA LEU A 59 -7.05 -3.02 -4.88
C LEU A 59 -6.69 -1.81 -4.01
N ALA A 60 -7.67 -0.99 -3.64
CA ALA A 60 -7.45 0.12 -2.72
C ALA A 60 -7.00 -0.39 -1.34
N ASP A 61 -7.63 -1.45 -0.81
CA ASP A 61 -7.26 -2.03 0.47
C ASP A 61 -5.85 -2.65 0.45
N VAL A 62 -5.46 -3.27 -0.68
CA VAL A 62 -4.07 -3.72 -0.89
C VAL A 62 -3.09 -2.55 -0.88
N ILE A 63 -3.41 -1.44 -1.56
CA ILE A 63 -2.57 -0.23 -1.59
C ILE A 63 -2.40 0.35 -0.19
N ILE A 64 -3.47 0.42 0.61
CA ILE A 64 -3.44 0.89 2.00
C ILE A 64 -2.57 -0.03 2.86
N SER A 65 -2.74 -1.36 2.75
CA SER A 65 -1.96 -2.34 3.51
C SER A 65 -0.45 -2.24 3.21
N ILE A 66 -0.07 -2.13 1.93
CA ILE A 66 1.32 -1.95 1.51
C ILE A 66 1.89 -0.65 2.08
N THR A 67 1.11 0.44 2.00
CA THR A 67 1.52 1.76 2.48
C THR A 67 1.78 1.74 3.98
N ALA A 68 0.82 1.22 4.76
CA ALA A 68 0.92 1.12 6.21
C ALA A 68 2.15 0.32 6.65
N ARG A 69 2.45 -0.78 5.94
CA ARG A 69 3.61 -1.63 6.23
C ARG A 69 4.96 -0.98 5.89
N ARG A 70 5.00 -0.08 4.91
CA ARG A 70 6.23 0.61 4.48
C ARG A 70 6.56 1.85 5.28
N LEU A 71 5.56 2.52 5.86
CA LEU A 71 5.75 3.75 6.64
C LEU A 71 6.76 3.61 7.81
N PRO A 72 6.77 2.51 8.59
CA PRO A 72 7.77 2.33 9.65
C PRO A 72 9.20 2.03 9.14
N ASN A 73 9.35 1.70 7.85
CA ASN A 73 10.65 1.37 7.25
C ASN A 73 10.76 1.91 5.81
N PRO A 74 10.82 3.23 5.61
CA PRO A 74 10.88 3.83 4.28
C PRO A 74 12.17 3.48 3.53
N GLN A 75 13.26 3.32 4.27
CA GLN A 75 14.60 2.94 3.80
C GLN A 75 14.70 1.49 3.32
N GLY A 76 13.68 0.66 3.57
CA GLY A 76 13.62 -0.71 3.08
C GLY A 76 14.67 -1.62 3.72
N LEU A 77 15.11 -1.33 4.94
CA LEU A 77 16.08 -2.17 5.64
C LEU A 77 15.48 -3.56 5.87
N ARG A 78 16.30 -4.60 5.71
CA ARG A 78 15.90 -5.97 6.08
C ARG A 78 15.92 -6.13 7.60
N GLN A 79 16.91 -5.54 8.24
CA GLN A 79 17.17 -5.66 9.65
C GLN A 79 17.91 -4.42 10.14
N GLU A 80 17.60 -4.00 11.35
CA GLU A 80 18.37 -2.99 12.08
C GLU A 80 18.74 -3.55 13.45
N SER A 81 19.97 -3.33 13.87
CA SER A 81 20.46 -3.73 15.20
C SER A 81 20.94 -2.49 15.94
N LEU A 82 20.31 -2.20 17.07
CA LEU A 82 20.68 -1.09 17.94
C LEU A 82 21.04 -1.64 19.32
N ALA A 83 22.33 -1.58 19.65
CA ALA A 83 22.89 -2.17 20.87
C ALA A 83 22.49 -3.64 21.08
N SER A 84 21.55 -3.92 21.97
CA SER A 84 21.04 -5.27 22.29
C SER A 84 19.72 -5.62 21.62
N GLU A 85 19.09 -4.68 20.91
CA GLU A 85 17.82 -4.92 20.21
C GLU A 85 18.07 -5.17 18.73
N GLN A 86 17.35 -6.16 18.19
CA GLN A 86 17.38 -6.52 16.78
C GLN A 86 15.95 -6.45 16.24
N VAL A 87 15.71 -5.52 15.32
CA VAL A 87 14.44 -5.38 14.63
C VAL A 87 14.57 -6.04 13.26
N THR A 88 13.74 -7.04 13.00
CA THR A 88 13.62 -7.63 11.67
C THR A 88 12.35 -7.10 11.02
N TYR A 89 12.51 -6.49 9.85
CA TYR A 89 11.38 -5.94 9.10
C TYR A 89 10.73 -6.99 8.22
N GLY A 90 9.47 -6.75 7.86
CA GLY A 90 8.71 -7.58 6.94
C GLY A 90 9.26 -7.58 5.51
N PRO A 91 8.67 -8.38 4.60
CA PRO A 91 9.11 -8.50 3.22
C PRO A 91 9.02 -7.15 2.48
N GLN A 92 10.00 -6.81 1.65
CA GLN A 92 9.99 -5.54 0.91
C GLN A 92 9.08 -5.54 -0.34
N GLY A 93 8.68 -6.73 -0.79
CA GLY A 93 7.75 -6.94 -1.91
C GLY A 93 6.30 -7.07 -1.49
N PHE A 94 5.48 -7.62 -2.39
CA PHE A 94 4.11 -8.01 -2.06
C PHE A 94 4.10 -9.22 -1.11
N THR A 95 3.21 -9.20 -0.13
CA THR A 95 2.96 -10.37 0.72
C THR A 95 2.14 -11.43 -0.02
N LEU A 96 2.09 -12.66 0.49
CA LEU A 96 1.27 -13.73 -0.12
C LEU A 96 -0.22 -13.36 -0.13
N ALA A 97 -0.70 -12.69 0.93
CA ALA A 97 -2.09 -12.23 1.02
C ALA A 97 -2.39 -11.14 -0.02
N GLU A 98 -1.48 -10.16 -0.16
CA GLU A 98 -1.59 -9.13 -1.20
C GLU A 98 -1.58 -9.76 -2.60
N LEU A 99 -0.66 -10.70 -2.85
CA LEU A 99 -0.59 -11.41 -4.13
C LEU A 99 -1.86 -12.21 -4.42
N ALA A 100 -2.50 -12.82 -3.42
CA ALA A 100 -3.74 -13.57 -3.60
C ALA A 100 -4.84 -12.67 -4.21
N VAL A 101 -4.99 -11.44 -3.69
CA VAL A 101 -5.93 -10.44 -4.24
C VAL A 101 -5.48 -9.97 -5.61
N LEU A 102 -4.21 -9.57 -5.76
CA LEU A 102 -3.68 -9.06 -7.03
C LEU A 102 -3.78 -10.08 -8.18
N ASN A 103 -3.66 -11.37 -7.87
CA ASN A 103 -3.76 -12.45 -8.85
C ASN A 103 -5.19 -12.64 -9.40
N LEU A 104 -6.22 -12.16 -8.72
CA LEU A 104 -7.60 -12.14 -9.24
C LEU A 104 -7.72 -11.21 -10.46
N TYR A 105 -6.96 -10.11 -10.44
CA TYR A 105 -6.99 -9.07 -11.47
C TYR A 105 -5.94 -9.29 -12.56
N ARG A 106 -4.89 -10.07 -12.28
CA ARG A 106 -3.81 -10.31 -13.23
C ARG A 106 -4.28 -11.20 -14.38
N LYS A 107 -4.26 -10.67 -15.61
CA LYS A 107 -4.32 -11.50 -16.82
C LYS A 107 -3.11 -12.43 -16.87
N ARG A 108 -3.32 -13.71 -16.59
CA ARG A 108 -2.33 -14.76 -16.87
C ARG A 108 -2.23 -14.93 -18.38
N ALA A 109 -1.02 -15.18 -18.88
CA ALA A 109 -0.86 -15.56 -20.27
C ALA A 109 -1.70 -16.83 -20.50
N ILE A 110 -2.56 -16.78 -21.51
CA ILE A 110 -3.29 -17.94 -22.03
C ILE A 110 -2.35 -18.64 -22.99
#